data_AF-S3L1N9-F1
#
_entry.id   AF-S3L1N9-F1
#
_cell.length_a   1.000
_cell.length_b   1.000
_cell.length_c   1.000
_cell.angle_alpha   90.00
_cell.angle_beta   90.00
_cell.angle_gamma   90.00
#
_symmetry.space_group_name_H-M   'P 1'
#
loop_
_entity.id
_entity.type
_entity.pdbx_description
1 polymer ?
#
loop_
_entity_poly.entity_id
_entity_poly.type
_entity_poly.pdbx_seq_one_letter_code
_entity_poly.pdbx_strand_id
1 'polypeptide(L)'
;MNSFHRLLAKESGLIKNEHDKSQNNILLQQHTNFDMDMLKSIVQDMGFKIINSGDYFIKPFTHSQMKQLMDIGFLTNKMLDGLYAMQKYMPNLGSEIFIEAKRM
;
A
#
# COMPACT_ATOMS: atom_id res chain seq x y z
N MET A 1 6.32 2.48 -4.64
CA MET A 1 5.22 3.17 -3.93
C MET A 1 5.64 3.56 -2.52
N ASN A 2 5.40 4.83 -2.16
CA ASN A 2 5.77 5.42 -0.88
C ASN A 2 4.59 5.34 0.11
N SER A 3 4.32 4.16 0.64
CA SER A 3 3.28 3.97 1.65
C SER A 3 3.74 4.42 3.04
N PHE A 4 2.79 4.83 3.89
CA PHE A 4 3.10 5.35 5.22
C PHE A 4 4.00 4.42 6.05
N HIS A 5 3.67 3.13 6.18
CA HIS A 5 4.50 2.19 6.96
C HIS A 5 5.93 2.07 6.43
N ARG A 6 6.17 2.24 5.12
CA ARG A 6 7.51 2.14 4.54
C ARG A 6 8.32 3.40 4.80
N LEU A 7 7.68 4.56 4.73
CA LEU A 7 8.29 5.82 5.17
C LEU A 7 8.63 5.77 6.67
N LEU A 8 7.67 5.35 7.50
CA LEU A 8 7.91 5.20 8.94
C LEU A 8 9.04 4.21 9.22
N ALA A 9 9.10 3.07 8.52
CA ALA A 9 10.17 2.10 8.69
C ALA A 9 11.55 2.66 8.29
N LYS A 10 11.62 3.48 7.23
CA LYS A 10 12.84 4.17 6.81
C LYS A 10 13.31 5.17 7.87
N GLU A 11 12.41 6.04 8.31
CA GLU A 11 12.72 7.05 9.34
C GLU A 11 13.04 6.41 10.70
N SER A 12 12.50 5.22 10.98
CA SER A 12 12.84 4.43 12.17
C SER A 12 14.17 3.67 12.04
N GLY A 13 14.86 3.75 10.89
CA GLY A 13 16.12 3.05 10.63
C GLY A 13 15.99 1.53 10.41
N LEU A 14 14.77 1.02 10.16
CA LEU A 14 14.50 -0.41 9.95
C LEU A 14 14.80 -0.87 8.53
N ILE A 15 14.66 0.03 7.54
CA ILE A 15 15.01 -0.19 6.14
C ILE A 15 15.86 0.97 5.63
N LYS A 16 16.73 0.71 4.66
CA LYS A 16 17.56 1.76 4.05
C LYS A 16 16.79 2.55 3.01
N ASN A 17 15.93 1.86 2.25
CA ASN A 17 15.16 2.47 1.19
C ASN A 17 13.71 1.94 1.18
N GLU A 18 12.77 2.85 1.01
CA GLU A 18 11.34 2.63 0.80
C GLU A 18 11.02 1.92 -0.52
N HIS A 19 12.00 1.43 -1.27
CA HIS A 19 11.85 0.59 -2.45
C HIS A 19 12.47 -0.80 -2.28
N ASP A 20 13.17 -1.06 -1.17
CA ASP A 20 13.79 -2.37 -0.88
C ASP A 20 12.74 -3.49 -0.88
N LYS A 21 13.02 -4.61 -1.57
CA LYS A 21 12.13 -5.77 -1.53
C LYS A 21 12.03 -6.26 -0.09
N SER A 22 10.81 -6.39 0.42
CA SER A 22 10.61 -7.04 1.71
C SER A 22 10.95 -8.53 1.59
N GLN A 23 11.30 -9.18 2.71
CA GLN A 23 11.47 -10.64 2.74
C GLN A 23 10.21 -11.37 2.24
N ASN A 24 9.01 -10.84 2.50
CA ASN A 24 7.76 -11.40 1.99
C ASN A 24 7.67 -11.31 0.46
N ASN A 25 8.18 -10.24 -0.15
CA ASN A 25 8.16 -10.11 -1.61
C ASN A 25 9.05 -11.17 -2.24
N ILE A 26 10.14 -11.54 -1.59
CA ILE A 26 11.02 -12.64 -2.01
C ILE A 26 10.31 -13.98 -1.84
N LEU A 27 9.73 -14.23 -0.67
CA LEU A 27 9.02 -15.49 -0.35
C LEU A 27 7.84 -15.75 -1.28
N LEU A 28 7.06 -14.70 -1.59
CA LEU A 28 5.87 -14.77 -2.46
C LEU A 28 6.21 -14.61 -3.95
N GLN A 29 7.49 -14.55 -4.31
CA GLN A 29 7.96 -14.37 -5.69
C GLN A 29 7.35 -13.14 -6.38
N GLN A 30 7.14 -12.07 -5.62
CA GLN A 30 6.68 -10.80 -6.17
C GLN A 30 7.82 -10.14 -6.95
N HIS A 31 7.74 -10.28 -8.28
CA HIS A 31 8.76 -9.76 -9.19
C HIS A 31 8.79 -8.23 -9.20
N THR A 32 7.61 -7.60 -9.11
CA THR A 32 7.42 -6.15 -9.26
C THR A 32 6.71 -5.54 -8.06
N ASN A 33 7.25 -4.43 -7.56
CA ASN A 33 6.56 -3.56 -6.62
C ASN A 33 5.99 -2.39 -7.40
N PHE A 34 4.68 -2.43 -7.69
CA PHE A 34 4.05 -1.38 -8.46
C PHE A 34 4.09 -0.04 -7.73
N ASP A 35 4.34 1.01 -8.50
CA ASP A 35 3.83 2.34 -8.23
C ASP A 35 2.68 2.67 -9.20
N MET A 36 2.07 3.82 -8.98
CA MET A 36 0.91 4.25 -9.75
C MET A 36 1.24 4.42 -11.23
N ASP A 37 2.42 4.95 -11.57
CA ASP A 37 2.79 5.23 -12.95
C ASP A 37 3.02 3.93 -13.74
N MET A 38 3.72 2.97 -13.13
CA MET A 38 3.88 1.62 -13.71
C MET A 38 2.53 0.95 -13.95
N LEU A 39 1.62 1.03 -12.97
CA LEU A 39 0.31 0.39 -13.07
C LEU A 39 -0.56 1.07 -14.14
N LYS A 40 -0.50 2.40 -14.26
CA LYS A 40 -1.19 3.16 -15.31
C LYS A 40 -0.70 2.80 -16.70
N SER A 41 0.62 2.71 -16.89
CA SER A 41 1.21 2.33 -18.18
C SER A 41 0.66 0.99 -18.66
N ILE A 42 0.72 -0.04 -17.81
CA ILE A 42 0.24 -1.38 -18.17
C ILE A 42 -1.24 -1.37 -18.56
N VAL A 43 -2.08 -0.66 -17.81
CA VAL A 43 -3.52 -0.58 -18.09
C VAL A 43 -3.78 0.11 -19.44
N GLN A 44 -3.06 1.20 -19.72
CA GLN A 44 -3.19 1.95 -20.97
C GLN A 44 -2.64 1.18 -22.17
N ASP A 45 -1.49 0.52 -22.04
CA ASP A 45 -0.86 -0.29 -23.08
C ASP A 45 -1.75 -1.47 -23.51
N MET A 46 -2.59 -1.95 -22.59
CA MET A 46 -3.61 -2.98 -22.86
C MET A 46 -4.90 -2.43 -23.49
N GLY A 47 -4.95 -1.15 -23.84
CA GLY A 47 -6.07 -0.52 -24.52
C GLY A 47 -7.27 -0.18 -23.62
N PHE A 48 -7.07 -0.11 -22.30
CA PHE A 48 -8.11 0.33 -21.37
C PHE A 48 -8.06 1.85 -21.16
N LYS A 49 -9.25 2.46 -21.00
CA LYS A 49 -9.38 3.83 -20.55
C LYS A 49 -9.47 3.86 -19.02
N ILE A 50 -8.54 4.57 -18.38
CA ILE A 50 -8.57 4.82 -16.93
C ILE A 50 -9.70 5.81 -16.61
N ILE A 51 -10.55 5.44 -15.66
CA ILE A 51 -11.66 6.27 -15.14
C ILE A 51 -11.24 6.97 -13.86
N ASN A 52 -10.58 6.23 -12.96
CA ASN A 52 -10.16 6.71 -11.65
C ASN A 52 -8.90 5.95 -11.21
N SER A 53 -8.14 6.54 -10.30
CA SER A 53 -6.97 5.90 -9.70
C SER A 53 -6.67 6.54 -8.35
N GLY A 54 -6.12 5.76 -7.44
CA GLY A 54 -5.68 6.28 -6.16
C GLY A 54 -5.05 5.22 -5.31
N ASP A 55 -4.99 5.50 -4.02
CA ASP A 55 -4.55 4.57 -3.00
C ASP A 55 -5.65 4.35 -1.97
N TYR A 56 -5.42 3.47 -1.01
CA TYR A 56 -6.31 3.34 0.14
C TYR A 56 -5.59 2.71 1.33
N PHE A 57 -6.23 2.86 2.50
CA PHE A 57 -5.84 2.30 3.78
C PHE A 57 -4.47 2.78 4.29
N ILE A 58 -4.49 3.67 5.29
CA ILE A 58 -3.26 4.11 5.96
C ILE A 58 -2.81 3.01 6.91
N LYS A 59 -1.76 2.30 6.51
CA LYS A 59 -1.18 1.24 7.32
C LYS A 59 0.02 1.81 8.10
N PRO A 60 -0.04 1.88 9.44
CA PRO A 60 1.05 2.42 10.25
C PRO A 60 2.21 1.45 10.40
N PHE A 61 1.93 0.14 10.42
CA PHE A 61 2.92 -0.88 10.74
C PHE A 61 2.99 -1.98 9.68
N THR A 62 4.01 -2.82 9.74
CA THR A 62 4.13 -3.99 8.85
C THR A 62 2.96 -4.96 9.01
N HIS A 63 2.74 -5.85 8.04
CA HIS A 63 1.63 -6.82 8.13
C HIS A 63 1.71 -7.69 9.39
N SER A 64 2.90 -8.18 9.77
CA SER A 64 3.10 -8.99 10.97
C SER A 64 2.79 -8.20 12.25
N GLN A 65 3.23 -6.95 12.36
CA GLN A 65 2.91 -6.08 13.50
C GLN A 65 1.41 -5.80 13.59
N MET A 66 0.75 -5.46 12.47
CA MET A 66 -0.70 -5.26 12.44
C MET A 66 -1.44 -6.52 12.92
N LYS A 67 -1.04 -7.69 12.42
CA LYS A 67 -1.60 -8.99 12.83
C LYS A 67 -1.42 -9.26 14.32
N GLN A 68 -0.21 -9.05 14.85
CA GLN A 68 0.07 -9.19 16.29
C GLN A 68 -0.83 -8.27 17.14
N LEU A 69 -0.98 -7.01 16.75
CA LEU A 69 -1.84 -6.07 17.48
C LEU A 69 -3.32 -6.46 17.44
N MET A 70 -3.79 -7.06 16.33
CA MET A 70 -5.13 -7.62 16.25
C MET A 70 -5.29 -8.85 17.13
N ASP A 71 -4.30 -9.75 17.15
CA ASP A 71 -4.35 -11.01 17.89
C ASP A 71 -4.41 -10.79 19.41
N ILE A 72 -3.73 -9.74 19.91
CA ILE A 72 -3.83 -9.34 21.33
C ILE A 72 -5.05 -8.47 21.65
N GLY A 73 -5.90 -8.18 20.66
CA GLY A 73 -7.11 -7.37 20.82
C GLY A 73 -6.86 -5.86 20.97
N PHE A 74 -5.62 -5.38 20.80
CA PHE A 74 -5.30 -3.95 20.85
C PHE A 74 -5.81 -3.21 19.62
N LEU A 75 -5.56 -3.76 18.42
CA LEU A 75 -6.04 -3.21 17.17
C LEU A 75 -7.41 -3.81 16.83
N THR A 76 -8.46 -3.01 17.04
CA THR A 76 -9.86 -3.43 16.81
C THR A 76 -10.34 -3.14 15.38
N ASN A 77 -11.44 -3.77 14.96
CA ASN A 77 -12.06 -3.48 13.65
C ASN A 77 -12.43 -1.99 13.50
N LYS A 78 -12.92 -1.33 14.58
CA LYS A 78 -13.21 0.11 14.55
C LYS A 78 -11.95 0.96 14.29
N MET A 79 -10.80 0.53 14.79
CA MET A 79 -9.53 1.19 14.50
C MET A 79 -9.08 0.95 13.06
N LEU A 80 -9.31 -0.25 12.51
CA LEU A 80 -9.08 -0.53 11.08
C LEU A 80 -9.94 0.35 10.18
N ASP A 81 -11.22 0.53 10.52
CA ASP A 81 -12.12 1.46 9.81
C ASP A 81 -11.60 2.91 9.90
N GLY A 82 -11.08 3.30 11.08
CA GLY A 82 -10.42 4.58 11.28
C GLY A 82 -9.20 4.75 10.37
N LEU A 83 -8.32 3.75 10.31
CA LEU A 83 -7.13 3.73 9.43
C LEU A 83 -7.49 3.78 7.94
N TYR A 84 -8.61 3.17 7.55
CA TYR A 84 -9.16 3.32 6.20
C TYR A 84 -9.61 4.76 5.95
N ALA A 85 -10.37 5.35 6.87
CA ALA A 85 -10.86 6.72 6.76
C ALA A 85 -9.76 7.80 6.82
N MET A 86 -8.58 7.48 7.34
CA MET A 86 -7.43 8.39 7.42
C MET A 86 -6.90 8.83 6.05
N GLN A 87 -7.24 8.10 4.97
CA GLN A 87 -6.83 8.45 3.61
C GLN A 87 -7.15 9.90 3.25
N LYS A 88 -8.30 10.43 3.72
CA LYS A 88 -8.70 11.82 3.46
C LYS A 88 -7.74 12.88 4.03
N TYR A 89 -6.91 12.51 5.00
CA TYR A 89 -5.88 13.38 5.61
C TYR A 89 -4.47 13.07 5.13
N MET A 90 -4.24 11.89 4.55
CA MET A 90 -2.93 11.41 4.12
C MET A 90 -3.00 10.83 2.70
N PRO A 91 -3.38 11.66 1.70
CA PRO A 91 -3.47 11.19 0.32
C PRO A 91 -2.09 10.75 -0.20
N ASN A 92 -2.06 9.73 -1.06
CA ASN A 92 -0.85 9.15 -1.64
C ASN A 92 0.07 8.39 -0.65
N LEU A 93 -0.40 8.14 0.58
CA LEU A 93 0.30 7.39 1.62
C LEU A 93 -0.40 6.08 2.02
N GLY A 94 -1.40 5.64 1.26
CA GLY A 94 -2.06 4.35 1.41
C GLY A 94 -1.09 3.18 1.32
N SER A 95 -1.50 1.99 1.76
CA SER A 95 -0.69 0.78 1.62
C SER A 95 -0.90 0.05 0.30
N GLU A 96 -2.03 0.29 -0.35
CA GLU A 96 -2.42 -0.33 -1.61
C GLU A 96 -2.80 0.75 -2.62
N ILE A 97 -2.59 0.47 -3.90
CA ILE A 97 -3.02 1.32 -5.03
C ILE A 97 -4.12 0.64 -5.83
N PHE A 98 -4.96 1.44 -6.48
CA PHE A 98 -6.02 0.96 -7.36
C PHE A 98 -6.09 1.78 -8.65
N ILE A 99 -6.58 1.12 -9.69
CA ILE A 99 -7.03 1.74 -10.94
C ILE A 99 -8.42 1.20 -11.26
N GLU A 100 -9.36 2.11 -11.49
CA GLU A 100 -10.65 1.80 -12.11
C GLU A 100 -10.52 2.10 -13.60
N ALA A 101 -10.79 1.10 -14.44
CA ALA A 101 -10.65 1.22 -15.88
C ALA A 101 -11.83 0.57 -16.61
N LYS A 102 -12.08 1.05 -17.82
CA LYS A 102 -13.11 0.53 -18.72
C LYS A 102 -12.45 0.11 -20.03
N ARG A 103 -12.84 -1.06 -20.53
CA ARG A 103 -12.45 -1.51 -21.86
C ARG A 103 -13.04 -0.55 -22.88
N MET A 104 -12.19 -0.07 -23.79
CA MET A 104 -12.62 0.76 -24.91
C MET A 104 -13.57 -0.01 -25.83
#